data_AF-A0A0Q5C409-F1
#
_entry.id   AF-A0A0Q5C409-F1
#
_cell.length_a   1.000
_cell.length_b   1.000
_cell.length_c   1.000
_cell.angle_alpha   90.00
_cell.angle_beta   90.00
_cell.angle_gamma   90.00
#
_symmetry.space_group_name_H-M   'P 1'
#
loop_
_entity.id
_entity.type
_entity.pdbx_description
1 polymer ?
#
loop_
_entity_poly.entity_id
_entity_poly.type
_entity_poly.pdbx_seq_one_letter_code
_entity_poly.pdbx_strand_id
1 'polypeptide(L)'
;MVRQDKRARLKSIVTDGTMAIPEVEGEWHHDPYRTLWVEVSNLKMGQAVSTDYGTISRTPQLSGMAAIRRDTVRLAGWGDTCRVLPVTIRPAIPQEDGNGYTPFTGVLGFIAGDREFRSEDAWFLECWIPEMDMAAMLAAYRAGEMPSFHLGVKLDLWITKGDEHTPPGYGVTWYLAPHADHASESPEVARGTVRHLSWSDAPQPKVDEDDGVPEQGPPLQAPADPAPNLDTANLAAAIDRLRSTVLQVGLCIAVALVVSWFV
;
A
#
# COMPACT_ATOMS: atom_id res chain seq x y z
N MET A 1 -13.25 3.28 27.78
CA MET A 1 -12.75 1.95 27.41
C MET A 1 -13.91 1.22 26.76
N VAL A 2 -14.00 1.32 25.42
CA VAL A 2 -15.18 0.90 24.66
C VAL A 2 -15.20 -0.63 24.63
N ARG A 3 -16.34 -1.23 25.00
CA ARG A 3 -16.64 -2.65 24.75
C ARG A 3 -16.52 -2.86 23.24
N GLN A 4 -15.47 -3.53 22.80
CA GLN A 4 -15.46 -4.07 21.44
C GLN A 4 -16.38 -5.29 21.52
N ASP A 5 -17.62 -5.15 21.05
CA ASP A 5 -18.56 -6.25 20.98
C ASP A 5 -17.91 -7.39 20.18
N LYS A 6 -18.07 -8.62 20.68
CA LYS A 6 -17.56 -9.83 20.05
C LYS A 6 -18.00 -9.83 18.58
N ARG A 7 -17.06 -9.88 17.62
CA ARG A 7 -17.42 -9.88 16.19
C ARG A 7 -18.42 -11.00 15.92
N ALA A 8 -19.53 -10.64 15.27
CA ALA A 8 -20.53 -11.61 14.88
C ALA A 8 -19.91 -12.60 13.88
N ARG A 9 -20.22 -13.88 14.01
CA ARG A 9 -19.84 -14.86 12.99
C ARG A 9 -20.71 -14.64 11.77
N LEU A 10 -20.08 -14.27 10.66
CA LEU A 10 -20.76 -14.01 9.40
C LEU A 10 -20.39 -15.06 8.37
N LYS A 11 -21.31 -15.31 7.45
CA LYS A 11 -21.15 -16.20 6.30
C LYS A 11 -21.53 -15.43 5.04
N SER A 12 -20.70 -15.50 4.01
CA SER A 12 -21.03 -14.94 2.71
C SER A 12 -21.76 -15.97 1.84
N ILE A 13 -22.64 -15.49 0.97
CA ILE A 13 -23.30 -16.29 -0.06
C ILE A 13 -22.93 -15.66 -1.40
N VAL A 14 -22.33 -16.46 -2.29
CA VAL A 14 -21.96 -16.01 -3.64
C VAL A 14 -22.92 -16.66 -4.64
N THR A 15 -23.58 -15.84 -5.46
CA THR A 15 -24.49 -16.27 -6.52
C THR A 15 -24.25 -15.41 -7.75
N ASP A 16 -24.04 -16.04 -8.90
CA ASP A 16 -23.81 -15.36 -10.20
C ASP A 16 -22.75 -14.23 -10.15
N GLY A 17 -21.65 -14.44 -9.41
CA GLY A 17 -20.56 -13.47 -9.27
C GLY A 17 -20.86 -12.28 -8.34
N THR A 18 -22.00 -12.32 -7.65
CA THR A 18 -22.38 -11.34 -6.63
C THR A 18 -22.30 -12.00 -5.26
N MET A 19 -21.65 -11.34 -4.31
CA MET A 19 -21.65 -11.72 -2.91
C MET A 19 -22.72 -10.94 -2.16
N ALA A 20 -23.45 -11.65 -1.29
CA ALA A 20 -24.33 -11.08 -0.29
C ALA A 20 -24.01 -11.68 1.09
N ILE A 21 -24.29 -10.95 2.16
CA ILE A 21 -24.16 -11.41 3.54
C ILE A 21 -25.56 -11.30 4.17
N PRO A 22 -26.24 -12.40 4.53
CA PRO A 22 -27.64 -12.36 4.96
C PRO A 22 -27.95 -11.39 6.10
N GLU A 23 -26.99 -11.19 7.00
CA GLU A 23 -27.11 -10.34 8.17
C GLU A 23 -26.79 -8.85 7.90
N VAL A 24 -26.32 -8.52 6.70
CA VAL A 24 -25.80 -7.19 6.36
C VAL A 24 -26.35 -6.73 5.02
N GLU A 25 -26.97 -5.55 5.00
CA GLU A 25 -27.44 -4.95 3.76
C GLU A 25 -26.24 -4.55 2.88
N GLY A 26 -26.21 -5.06 1.64
CA GLY A 26 -25.16 -4.77 0.67
C GLY A 26 -25.05 -5.84 -0.40
N GLU A 27 -24.64 -5.41 -1.59
CA GLU A 27 -24.23 -6.28 -2.69
C GLU A 27 -22.79 -5.95 -3.05
N TRP A 28 -21.98 -7.00 -3.21
CA TRP A 28 -20.58 -6.88 -3.54
C TRP A 28 -20.24 -7.68 -4.80
N HIS A 29 -19.31 -7.17 -5.60
CA HIS A 29 -18.88 -7.78 -6.85
C HIS A 29 -17.35 -7.77 -6.95
N HIS A 30 -16.79 -8.69 -7.74
CA HIS A 30 -15.37 -8.61 -8.10
C HIS A 30 -15.14 -7.57 -9.19
N ASP A 31 -14.06 -6.79 -9.05
CA ASP A 31 -13.56 -5.94 -10.14
C ASP A 31 -12.40 -6.65 -10.85
N PRO A 32 -12.58 -7.09 -12.11
CA PRO A 32 -11.54 -7.82 -12.82
C PRO A 32 -10.44 -6.91 -13.39
N TYR A 33 -10.56 -5.59 -13.33
CA TYR A 33 -9.64 -4.66 -13.99
C TYR A 33 -8.79 -3.85 -13.01
N ARG A 34 -9.26 -3.64 -11.79
CA ARG A 34 -8.52 -2.87 -10.79
C ARG A 34 -7.35 -3.64 -10.18
N THR A 35 -6.39 -2.85 -9.71
CA THR A 35 -5.20 -3.29 -9.01
C THR A 35 -5.11 -2.50 -7.72
N LEU A 36 -4.91 -3.19 -6.59
CA LEU A 36 -4.63 -2.55 -5.32
C LEU A 36 -3.19 -2.04 -5.34
N TRP A 37 -3.01 -0.73 -5.16
CA TRP A 37 -1.71 -0.09 -5.12
C TRP A 37 -1.31 0.28 -3.70
N VAL A 38 -0.11 -0.13 -3.32
CA VAL A 38 0.48 0.21 -2.02
C VAL A 38 1.91 0.69 -2.16
N GLU A 39 2.31 1.61 -1.29
CA GLU A 39 3.69 2.04 -1.13
C GLU A 39 4.25 1.44 0.16
N VAL A 40 5.34 0.69 0.06
CA VAL A 40 5.94 -0.02 1.20
C VAL A 40 7.20 0.70 1.64
N SER A 41 7.25 1.05 2.92
CA SER A 41 8.36 1.77 3.56
C SER A 41 8.75 1.08 4.87
N ASN A 42 9.70 1.65 5.62
CA ASN A 42 10.21 1.08 6.87
C ASN A 42 10.70 -0.37 6.70
N LEU A 43 11.47 -0.57 5.62
CA LEU A 43 11.90 -1.88 5.16
C LEU A 43 12.84 -2.54 6.17
N LYS A 44 12.69 -3.86 6.34
CA LYS A 44 13.50 -4.71 7.21
C LYS A 44 13.81 -6.00 6.46
N MET A 45 15.10 -6.33 6.39
CA MET A 45 15.53 -7.63 5.90
C MET A 45 15.45 -8.67 7.02
N GLY A 46 14.84 -9.80 6.73
CA GLY A 46 14.77 -10.96 7.62
C GLY A 46 15.21 -12.24 6.93
N GLN A 47 15.23 -13.31 7.71
CA GLN A 47 15.47 -14.68 7.23
C GLN A 47 14.42 -15.57 7.87
N ALA A 48 13.72 -16.36 7.06
CA ALA A 48 12.95 -17.49 7.53
C ALA A 48 13.84 -18.74 7.48
N VAL A 49 13.80 -19.55 8.52
CA VAL A 49 14.49 -20.84 8.55
C VAL A 49 13.42 -21.90 8.73
N SER A 50 13.27 -22.78 7.75
CA SER A 50 12.39 -23.95 7.86
C SER A 50 13.21 -25.23 7.90
N THR A 51 12.64 -26.26 8.51
CA THR A 51 13.20 -27.61 8.45
C THR A 51 12.13 -28.52 7.87
N ASP A 52 12.28 -28.84 6.59
CA ASP A 52 11.35 -29.71 5.87
C ASP A 52 12.06 -31.03 5.58
N TYR A 53 11.50 -32.14 6.09
CA TYR A 53 12.06 -33.50 5.93
C TYR A 53 13.55 -33.63 6.29
N GLY A 54 14.01 -32.91 7.32
CA GLY A 54 15.41 -32.93 7.77
C GLY A 54 16.37 -32.05 6.96
N THR A 55 15.89 -31.36 5.92
CA THR A 55 16.64 -30.33 5.20
C THR A 55 16.34 -28.97 5.79
N ILE A 56 17.38 -28.25 6.20
CA ILE A 56 17.25 -26.87 6.66
C ILE A 56 17.26 -25.96 5.44
N SER A 57 16.14 -25.28 5.19
CA SER A 57 16.03 -24.24 4.18
C SER A 57 16.15 -22.87 4.85
N ARG A 58 16.80 -21.93 4.16
CA ARG A 58 16.88 -20.52 4.60
C ARG A 58 16.37 -19.66 3.48
N THR A 59 15.30 -18.92 3.77
CA THR A 59 14.59 -18.13 2.78
C THR A 59 14.68 -16.67 3.18
N PRO A 60 15.31 -15.81 2.35
CA PRO A 60 15.32 -14.38 2.64
C PRO A 60 13.90 -13.82 2.57
N GLN A 61 13.62 -12.85 3.42
CA GLN A 61 12.38 -12.09 3.36
C GLN A 61 12.68 -10.60 3.52
N LEU A 62 11.86 -9.78 2.87
CA LEU A 62 11.87 -8.34 3.04
C LEU A 62 10.49 -7.94 3.55
N SER A 63 10.44 -7.33 4.72
CA SER A 63 9.19 -6.84 5.30
C SER A 63 9.19 -5.33 5.41
N GLY A 64 8.00 -4.73 5.46
CA GLY A 64 7.82 -3.29 5.61
C GLY A 64 6.39 -2.95 5.98
N MET A 65 6.11 -1.65 6.07
CA MET A 65 4.76 -1.14 6.27
C MET A 65 4.26 -0.51 4.98
N ALA A 66 3.15 -1.04 4.49
CA ALA A 66 2.46 -0.55 3.32
C ALA A 66 1.44 0.51 3.68
N ALA A 67 1.44 1.62 2.95
CA ALA A 67 0.38 2.62 2.96
C ALA A 67 -0.47 2.47 1.70
N ILE A 68 -1.78 2.31 1.89
CA ILE A 68 -2.80 2.36 0.84
C ILE A 68 -3.21 3.84 0.71
N ARG A 69 -2.91 4.46 -0.43
CA ARG A 69 -3.09 5.91 -0.59
C ARG A 69 -4.52 6.31 -0.92
N ARG A 70 -5.02 5.87 -2.08
CA ARG A 70 -6.35 6.26 -2.59
C ARG A 70 -7.45 5.30 -2.12
N ASP A 71 -7.13 4.02 -2.09
CA ASP A 71 -8.08 2.98 -1.72
C ASP A 71 -8.19 2.79 -0.21
N THR A 72 -9.17 1.97 0.20
CA THR A 72 -9.21 1.41 1.55
C THR A 72 -9.53 -0.07 1.48
N VAL A 73 -9.05 -0.84 2.45
CA VAL A 73 -9.44 -2.25 2.62
C VAL A 73 -10.32 -2.37 3.84
N ARG A 74 -11.40 -3.15 3.75
CA ARG A 74 -12.34 -3.38 4.83
C ARG A 74 -12.76 -4.84 4.94
N LEU A 75 -13.34 -5.18 6.07
CA LEU A 75 -14.05 -6.43 6.25
C LEU A 75 -15.54 -6.24 5.91
N ALA A 76 -16.08 -7.02 4.97
CA ALA A 76 -17.49 -6.97 4.68
C ALA A 76 -18.30 -7.45 5.91
N GLY A 77 -19.25 -6.62 6.34
CA GLY A 77 -20.10 -6.87 7.50
C GLY A 77 -19.53 -6.52 8.88
N TRP A 78 -18.21 -6.34 9.03
CA TRP A 78 -17.62 -5.88 10.30
C TRP A 78 -17.18 -4.42 10.28
N GLY A 79 -16.88 -3.87 9.09
CA GLY A 79 -16.63 -2.44 8.91
C GLY A 79 -15.24 -1.95 9.35
N ASP A 80 -14.40 -2.81 9.93
CA ASP A 80 -12.99 -2.53 10.20
C ASP A 80 -12.29 -2.04 8.93
N THR A 81 -11.54 -0.95 9.04
CA THR A 81 -10.89 -0.29 7.90
C THR A 81 -9.38 -0.28 8.07
N CYS A 82 -8.68 -0.61 6.98
CA CYS A 82 -7.24 -0.65 6.90
C CYS A 82 -6.75 0.27 5.78
N ARG A 83 -5.85 1.18 6.13
CA ARG A 83 -5.04 1.98 5.19
C ARG A 83 -3.54 1.74 5.33
N VAL A 84 -3.14 1.08 6.41
CA VAL A 84 -1.74 0.75 6.69
C VAL A 84 -1.67 -0.68 7.17
N LEU A 85 -0.82 -1.49 6.54
CA LEU A 85 -0.65 -2.90 6.88
C LEU A 85 0.80 -3.35 6.72
N PRO A 86 1.26 -4.35 7.50
CA PRO A 86 2.53 -5.00 7.24
C PRO A 86 2.49 -5.75 5.90
N VAL A 87 3.57 -5.60 5.13
CA VAL A 87 3.84 -6.37 3.91
C VAL A 87 5.07 -7.24 4.10
N THR A 88 5.02 -8.46 3.59
CA THR A 88 6.19 -9.34 3.49
C THR A 88 6.36 -9.85 2.07
N ILE A 89 7.53 -9.64 1.50
CA ILE A 89 7.95 -10.18 0.21
C ILE A 89 8.88 -11.37 0.45
N ARG A 90 8.59 -12.48 -0.24
CA ARG A 90 9.34 -13.74 -0.19
C ARG A 90 9.71 -14.18 -1.61
N PRO A 91 10.78 -14.97 -1.79
CA PRO A 91 11.00 -15.64 -3.06
C PRO A 91 9.91 -16.68 -3.31
N ALA A 92 9.44 -16.77 -4.55
CA ALA A 92 8.53 -17.78 -5.02
C ALA A 92 9.23 -19.14 -5.08
N ILE A 93 8.50 -20.19 -4.72
CA ILE A 93 8.98 -21.56 -4.84
C ILE A 93 8.92 -21.95 -6.32
N PRO A 94 10.01 -22.45 -6.92
CA PRO A 94 10.00 -22.99 -8.27
C PRO A 94 8.98 -24.13 -8.39
N GLN A 95 8.23 -24.20 -9.49
CA GLN A 95 7.35 -25.35 -9.72
C GLN A 95 8.19 -26.57 -10.15
N GLU A 96 7.84 -27.75 -9.61
CA GLU A 96 8.57 -29.01 -9.87
C GLU A 96 8.44 -29.50 -11.33
N ASP A 97 7.47 -29.00 -12.08
CA ASP A 97 7.17 -29.40 -13.46
C ASP A 97 8.11 -28.77 -14.51
N GLY A 98 9.08 -27.96 -14.09
CA GLY A 98 10.09 -27.36 -14.98
C GLY A 98 9.55 -26.27 -15.90
N ASN A 99 8.29 -25.86 -15.75
CA ASN A 99 7.64 -24.86 -16.61
C ASN A 99 7.72 -23.41 -16.06
N GLY A 100 8.54 -23.17 -15.02
CA GLY A 100 8.91 -21.84 -14.56
C GLY A 100 8.66 -21.60 -13.08
N TYR A 101 8.76 -20.33 -12.68
CA TYR A 101 8.42 -19.88 -11.33
C TYR A 101 6.89 -19.85 -11.15
N THR A 102 6.41 -20.11 -9.93
CA THR A 102 5.03 -19.77 -9.55
C THR A 102 4.76 -18.31 -9.94
N PRO A 103 3.64 -17.97 -10.61
CA PRO A 103 3.33 -16.58 -10.96
C PRO A 103 3.40 -15.70 -9.71
N PHE A 104 3.81 -14.45 -9.86
CA PHE A 104 4.02 -13.57 -8.71
C PHE A 104 2.71 -13.53 -7.92
N THR A 105 2.69 -14.07 -6.71
CA THR A 105 1.44 -14.32 -5.99
C THR A 105 1.32 -13.30 -4.87
N GLY A 106 0.10 -12.82 -4.60
CA GLY A 106 -0.22 -11.97 -3.46
C GLY A 106 -1.34 -12.59 -2.64
N VAL A 107 -1.25 -12.46 -1.31
CA VAL A 107 -2.27 -12.88 -0.36
C VAL A 107 -2.50 -11.75 0.63
N LEU A 108 -3.71 -11.19 0.65
CA LEU A 108 -4.15 -10.23 1.65
C LEU A 108 -5.07 -10.94 2.64
N GLY A 109 -4.79 -10.79 3.92
CA GLY A 109 -5.57 -11.46 4.96
C GLY A 109 -5.74 -10.61 6.20
N PHE A 110 -6.59 -11.14 7.07
CA PHE A 110 -6.90 -10.56 8.36
C PHE A 110 -6.91 -11.68 9.40
N ILE A 111 -6.21 -11.44 10.51
CA ILE A 111 -6.16 -12.33 11.66
C ILE A 111 -6.96 -11.65 12.76
N ALA A 112 -8.07 -12.27 13.16
CA ALA A 112 -8.84 -11.80 14.30
C ALA A 112 -8.01 -11.95 15.58
N GLY A 113 -7.94 -10.90 16.38
CA GLY A 113 -7.30 -10.91 17.67
C GLY A 113 -7.97 -11.89 18.62
N ASP A 114 -7.16 -12.53 19.47
CA ASP A 114 -7.61 -13.42 20.52
C ASP A 114 -7.21 -12.84 21.87
N ARG A 115 -8.23 -12.55 22.67
CA ARG A 115 -8.05 -12.02 24.02
C ARG A 115 -7.31 -12.99 24.93
N GLU A 116 -7.52 -14.30 24.78
CA GLU A 116 -6.83 -15.32 25.58
C GLU A 116 -5.32 -15.24 25.39
N PHE A 117 -4.89 -14.98 24.16
CA PHE A 117 -3.48 -14.80 23.81
C PHE A 117 -3.00 -13.35 23.78
N ARG A 118 -3.89 -12.39 24.12
CA ARG A 118 -3.66 -10.95 24.02
C ARG A 118 -3.15 -10.52 22.64
N SER A 119 -3.59 -11.20 21.59
CA SER A 119 -3.32 -10.77 20.21
C SER A 119 -4.36 -9.75 19.77
N GLU A 120 -3.89 -8.73 19.07
CA GLU A 120 -4.74 -7.73 18.44
C GLU A 120 -5.11 -8.17 17.03
N ASP A 121 -6.15 -7.55 16.49
CA ASP A 121 -6.53 -7.68 15.10
C ASP A 121 -5.39 -7.24 14.17
N ALA A 122 -5.04 -8.09 13.21
CA ALA A 122 -3.90 -7.83 12.34
C ALA A 122 -4.26 -8.06 10.87
N TRP A 123 -4.07 -7.01 10.07
CA TRP A 123 -4.03 -7.12 8.61
C TRP A 123 -2.64 -7.54 8.16
N PHE A 124 -2.55 -8.25 7.03
CA PHE A 124 -1.26 -8.57 6.41
C PHE A 124 -1.40 -8.72 4.90
N LEU A 125 -0.33 -8.39 4.18
CA LEU A 125 -0.19 -8.71 2.75
C LEU A 125 1.14 -9.44 2.54
N GLU A 126 1.06 -10.69 2.13
CA GLU A 126 2.23 -11.47 1.75
C GLU A 126 2.31 -11.59 0.24
N CYS A 127 3.51 -11.48 -0.31
CA CYS A 127 3.74 -11.66 -1.74
C CYS A 127 4.96 -12.55 -2.00
N TRP A 128 4.87 -13.31 -3.08
CA TRP A 128 5.93 -14.17 -3.58
C TRP A 128 6.35 -13.70 -4.97
N ILE A 129 7.65 -13.43 -5.14
CA ILE A 129 8.24 -12.94 -6.40
C ILE A 129 9.40 -13.85 -6.81
N PRO A 130 9.81 -13.90 -8.09
CA PRO A 130 10.93 -14.73 -8.52
C PRO A 130 12.20 -14.42 -7.73
N GLU A 131 13.01 -15.46 -7.54
CA GLU A 131 14.23 -15.38 -6.73
C GLU A 131 15.21 -14.32 -7.27
N MET A 132 15.31 -14.18 -8.60
CA MET A 132 16.15 -13.17 -9.24
C MET A 132 15.72 -11.74 -8.87
N ASP A 133 14.42 -11.44 -8.89
CA ASP A 133 13.88 -10.13 -8.53
C ASP A 133 14.04 -9.86 -7.04
N MET A 134 13.83 -10.89 -6.20
CA MET A 134 14.10 -10.80 -4.76
C MET A 134 15.57 -10.50 -4.48
N ALA A 135 16.50 -11.13 -5.19
CA ALA A 135 17.93 -10.87 -5.05
C ALA A 135 18.28 -9.42 -5.44
N ALA A 136 17.68 -8.90 -6.52
CA ALA A 136 17.87 -7.51 -6.94
C ALA A 136 17.34 -6.51 -5.90
N MET A 137 16.13 -6.74 -5.36
CA MET A 137 15.57 -5.93 -4.27
C MET A 137 16.46 -5.93 -3.02
N LEU A 138 16.97 -7.10 -2.63
CA LEU A 138 17.86 -7.21 -1.47
C LEU A 138 19.20 -6.51 -1.69
N ALA A 139 19.74 -6.54 -2.91
CA ALA A 139 20.94 -5.81 -3.25
C ALA A 139 20.72 -4.28 -3.15
N ALA A 140 19.64 -3.77 -3.74
CA ALA A 140 19.27 -2.35 -3.66
C ALA A 140 19.00 -1.90 -2.21
N TYR A 141 18.31 -2.71 -1.41
CA TYR A 141 18.11 -2.44 0.02
C TYR A 141 19.44 -2.34 0.78
N ARG A 142 20.37 -3.27 0.54
CA ARG A 142 21.70 -3.27 1.20
C ARG A 142 22.58 -2.10 0.76
N ALA A 143 22.42 -1.65 -0.49
CA ALA A 143 23.09 -0.45 -0.99
C ALA A 143 22.49 0.85 -0.43
N GLY A 144 21.34 0.79 0.23
CA GLY A 144 20.61 1.97 0.71
C GLY A 144 19.85 2.72 -0.40
N GLU A 145 19.74 2.10 -1.57
CA GLU A 145 19.12 2.65 -2.78
C GLU A 145 17.60 2.42 -2.81
N MET A 146 17.09 1.56 -1.92
CA MET A 146 15.66 1.25 -1.84
C MET A 146 15.09 1.61 -0.46
N PRO A 147 14.75 2.89 -0.21
CA PRO A 147 14.09 3.31 1.03
C PRO A 147 12.61 2.88 1.07
N SER A 148 11.97 2.78 -0.10
CA SER A 148 10.61 2.32 -0.30
C SER A 148 10.46 1.64 -1.67
N PHE A 149 9.36 0.93 -1.86
CA PHE A 149 8.96 0.37 -3.16
C PHE A 149 7.44 0.46 -3.36
N HIS A 150 7.01 0.48 -4.61
CA HIS A 150 5.61 0.46 -5.00
C HIS A 150 5.21 -0.94 -5.44
N LEU A 151 4.05 -1.37 -4.98
CA LEU A 151 3.51 -2.70 -5.24
C LEU A 151 2.08 -2.56 -5.74
N GLY A 152 1.83 -3.12 -6.94
CA GLY A 152 0.51 -3.26 -7.51
C GLY A 152 0.11 -4.73 -7.49
N VAL A 153 -0.92 -5.08 -6.72
CA VAL A 153 -1.42 -6.45 -6.59
C VAL A 153 -2.86 -6.53 -7.09
N LYS A 154 -3.13 -7.43 -8.02
CA LYS A 154 -4.50 -7.78 -8.40
C LYS A 154 -4.96 -8.92 -7.51
N LEU A 155 -5.89 -8.64 -6.61
CA LEU A 155 -6.46 -9.60 -5.68
C LEU A 155 -7.94 -9.86 -6.04
N ASP A 156 -8.46 -11.02 -5.70
CA ASP A 156 -9.89 -11.38 -5.75
C ASP A 156 -10.70 -10.69 -4.63
N LEU A 157 -10.47 -9.39 -4.45
CA LEU A 157 -11.22 -8.57 -3.52
C LEU A 157 -12.58 -8.19 -4.10
N TRP A 158 -13.47 -7.82 -3.19
CA TRP A 158 -14.81 -7.39 -3.51
C TRP A 158 -14.92 -5.86 -3.43
N ILE A 159 -15.77 -5.26 -4.26
CA ILE A 159 -16.16 -3.85 -4.18
C ILE A 159 -17.67 -3.75 -4.05
N THR A 160 -18.19 -2.63 -3.56
CA THR A 160 -19.65 -2.43 -3.57
C THR A 160 -20.14 -2.19 -5.00
N LYS A 161 -21.40 -2.53 -5.28
CA LYS A 161 -22.04 -2.24 -6.56
C LYS A 161 -21.96 -0.77 -6.99
N GLY A 162 -22.04 0.16 -6.02
CA GLY A 162 -21.91 1.59 -6.30
C GLY A 162 -20.55 2.00 -6.84
N ASP A 163 -19.50 1.22 -6.52
CA ASP A 163 -18.12 1.53 -6.89
C ASP A 163 -17.72 0.96 -8.26
N GLU A 164 -18.55 0.12 -8.89
CA GLU A 164 -18.25 -0.59 -10.15
C GLU A 164 -17.83 0.36 -11.28
N HIS A 165 -18.49 1.51 -11.38
CA HIS A 165 -18.25 2.50 -12.44
C HIS A 165 -17.29 3.62 -12.02
N THR A 166 -16.61 3.49 -10.88
CA THR A 166 -15.65 4.49 -10.42
C THR A 166 -14.51 4.62 -11.44
N PRO A 167 -14.10 5.81 -11.90
CA PRO A 167 -13.03 5.90 -12.89
C PRO A 167 -11.66 5.40 -12.34
N PRO A 168 -10.79 4.81 -13.17
CA PRO A 168 -9.41 4.49 -12.79
C PRO A 168 -8.66 5.76 -12.42
N GLY A 169 -8.46 6.00 -11.13
CA GLY A 169 -7.90 7.25 -10.61
C GLY A 169 -8.50 7.63 -9.27
N TYR A 170 -9.80 7.36 -9.09
CA TYR A 170 -10.51 7.51 -7.82
C TYR A 170 -10.37 6.25 -6.98
N GLY A 171 -10.24 6.45 -5.68
CA GLY A 171 -10.11 5.36 -4.72
C GLY A 171 -11.42 4.61 -4.52
N VAL A 172 -11.33 3.30 -4.30
CA VAL A 172 -12.47 2.45 -3.95
C VAL A 172 -12.27 1.80 -2.59
N THR A 173 -13.35 1.25 -2.04
CA THR A 173 -13.29 0.40 -0.86
C THR A 173 -13.27 -1.06 -1.28
N TRP A 174 -12.17 -1.73 -0.99
CA TRP A 174 -12.00 -3.17 -1.18
C TRP A 174 -12.46 -3.93 0.06
N TYR A 175 -13.09 -5.08 -0.15
CA TYR A 175 -13.65 -5.88 0.91
C TYR A 175 -13.09 -7.30 0.90
N LEU A 176 -12.60 -7.76 2.06
CA LEU A 176 -12.48 -9.18 2.35
C LEU A 176 -13.84 -9.75 2.75
N ALA A 177 -14.16 -10.90 2.20
CA ALA A 177 -15.41 -11.60 2.45
C ALA A 177 -15.33 -12.44 3.74
N PRO A 178 -16.41 -12.54 4.53
CA PRO A 178 -16.57 -13.65 5.46
C PRO A 178 -16.51 -14.99 4.72
N HIS A 179 -16.19 -16.06 5.44
CA HIS A 179 -16.03 -17.38 4.82
C HIS A 179 -17.34 -17.87 4.16
N ALA A 180 -17.24 -18.39 2.93
CA ALA A 180 -18.40 -18.82 2.15
C ALA A 180 -19.03 -20.15 2.61
N ASP A 181 -18.25 -21.04 3.22
CA ASP A 181 -18.72 -22.37 3.64
C ASP A 181 -19.37 -22.37 5.03
N HIS A 182 -18.85 -21.56 5.94
CA HIS A 182 -19.27 -21.55 7.34
C HIS A 182 -19.18 -20.16 7.96
N ALA A 183 -20.01 -19.90 8.97
CA ALA A 183 -19.93 -18.65 9.72
C ALA A 183 -18.67 -18.64 10.59
N SER A 184 -17.83 -17.61 10.43
CA SER A 184 -16.53 -17.50 11.10
C SER A 184 -16.29 -16.09 11.62
N GLU A 185 -15.40 -15.96 12.60
CA GLU A 185 -14.88 -14.68 13.10
C GLU A 185 -13.65 -14.23 12.28
N SER A 186 -13.15 -15.09 11.39
CA SER A 186 -12.06 -14.79 10.45
C SER A 186 -12.58 -14.81 9.01
N PRO A 187 -12.27 -13.78 8.21
CA PRO A 187 -12.66 -13.72 6.82
C PRO A 187 -11.82 -14.69 5.97
N GLU A 188 -12.26 -14.92 4.75
CA GLU A 188 -11.46 -15.57 3.72
C GLU A 188 -10.32 -14.65 3.29
N VAL A 189 -9.15 -15.23 3.01
CA VAL A 189 -8.01 -14.46 2.49
C VAL A 189 -8.22 -14.17 1.01
N ALA A 190 -7.91 -12.94 0.59
CA ALA A 190 -7.90 -12.62 -0.82
C ALA A 190 -6.58 -13.06 -1.46
N ARG A 191 -6.66 -13.74 -2.59
CA ARG A 191 -5.53 -14.27 -3.35
C ARG A 191 -5.46 -13.61 -4.71
N GLY A 192 -4.26 -13.56 -5.27
CA GLY A 192 -4.11 -13.06 -6.64
C GLY A 192 -2.67 -12.93 -7.08
N THR A 193 -2.44 -11.99 -7.99
CA THR A 193 -1.17 -11.87 -8.70
C THR A 193 -0.58 -10.48 -8.51
N VAL A 194 0.72 -10.41 -8.20
CA VAL A 194 1.45 -9.14 -8.27
C VAL A 194 1.59 -8.76 -9.74
N ARG A 195 1.08 -7.58 -10.09
CA ARG A 195 1.10 -7.03 -11.45
C ARG A 195 2.25 -6.05 -11.67
N HIS A 196 2.66 -5.38 -10.60
CA HIS A 196 3.69 -4.37 -10.67
C HIS A 196 4.51 -4.35 -9.39
N LEU A 197 5.81 -4.20 -9.55
CA LEU A 197 6.78 -4.00 -8.50
C LEU A 197 7.83 -3.03 -9.03
N SER A 198 8.03 -1.92 -8.34
CA SER A 198 9.03 -0.92 -8.73
C SER A 198 9.63 -0.23 -7.52
N TRP A 199 10.89 0.14 -7.64
CA TRP A 199 11.60 0.95 -6.67
C TRP A 199 12.50 1.94 -7.42
N SER A 200 12.84 3.05 -6.78
CA SER A 200 13.72 4.06 -7.36
C SER A 200 14.65 4.64 -6.30
N ASP A 201 15.88 4.92 -6.72
CA ASP A 201 16.95 5.49 -5.88
C ASP A 201 16.66 6.93 -5.44
N ALA A 202 15.77 7.63 -6.16
CA ALA A 202 15.35 8.98 -5.83
C ALA A 202 14.07 8.96 -4.97
N PRO A 203 13.98 9.79 -3.91
CA PRO A 203 12.71 10.05 -3.24
C PRO A 203 11.71 10.55 -4.28
N GLN A 204 10.66 9.77 -4.56
CA GLN A 204 9.61 10.25 -5.44
C GLN A 204 8.93 11.45 -4.78
N PRO A 205 8.70 12.55 -5.51
CA PRO A 205 7.93 13.67 -4.97
C PRO A 205 6.58 13.12 -4.50
N LYS A 206 6.18 13.49 -3.29
CA LYS A 206 4.82 13.23 -2.80
C LYS A 206 3.89 13.89 -3.81
N VAL A 207 3.19 13.07 -4.60
CA VAL A 207 2.08 13.55 -5.40
C VAL A 207 0.98 13.89 -4.41
N ASP A 208 0.93 15.15 -3.99
CA ASP A 208 -0.20 15.74 -3.28
C ASP A 208 -1.30 15.95 -4.33
N GLU A 209 -2.15 14.95 -4.51
CA GLU A 209 -3.38 15.12 -5.27
C GLU A 209 -4.46 15.70 -4.35
N ASP A 210 -4.37 17.01 -4.16
CA ASP A 210 -5.53 17.87 -3.94
C ASP A 210 -5.51 19.02 -4.96
N ASP A 211 -5.24 18.68 -6.23
CA ASP A 211 -5.68 19.52 -7.33
C ASP A 211 -7.07 19.01 -7.72
N GLY A 212 -8.05 19.60 -7.05
CA GLY A 212 -9.45 19.48 -7.39
C GLY A 212 -9.64 19.65 -8.90
N VAL A 213 -10.59 18.89 -9.44
CA VAL A 213 -11.18 19.05 -10.76
C VAL A 213 -11.19 20.55 -11.13
N PRO A 214 -10.51 21.00 -12.20
CA PRO A 214 -10.61 22.39 -12.59
C PRO A 214 -12.07 22.66 -12.92
N GLU A 215 -12.71 23.55 -12.15
CA GLU A 215 -14.03 24.07 -12.51
C GLU A 215 -13.96 24.56 -13.97
N GLN A 216 -14.89 24.06 -14.78
CA GLN A 216 -15.05 24.51 -16.15
C GLN A 216 -15.34 26.02 -16.15
N GLY A 217 -14.34 26.82 -16.47
CA GLY A 217 -14.54 28.23 -16.83
C GLY A 217 -15.40 28.35 -18.09
N PRO A 218 -16.16 29.44 -18.27
CA PRO A 218 -17.04 29.61 -19.43
C PRO A 218 -16.24 29.70 -20.74
N PRO A 219 -16.82 29.33 -21.90
CA PRO A 219 -16.03 29.01 -23.09
C PRO A 219 -15.49 30.22 -23.87
N LEU A 220 -14.23 30.05 -24.29
CA LEU A 220 -13.55 30.48 -25.52
C LEU A 220 -13.58 31.96 -25.95
N GLN A 221 -12.41 32.60 -25.85
CA GLN A 221 -11.84 33.41 -26.94
C GLN A 221 -10.32 33.19 -27.02
N ALA A 222 -9.83 32.84 -28.22
CA ALA A 222 -8.44 33.02 -28.65
C ALA A 222 -8.47 33.96 -29.87
N PRO A 223 -7.36 34.60 -30.33
CA PRO A 223 -5.96 34.41 -29.94
C PRO A 223 -5.14 35.72 -29.76
N ALA A 224 -3.96 35.63 -29.14
CA ALA A 224 -2.68 36.15 -29.66
C ALA A 224 -1.59 36.09 -28.56
N ASP A 225 -0.59 35.24 -28.77
CA ASP A 225 0.70 35.36 -28.08
C ASP A 225 1.39 36.67 -28.48
N PRO A 226 2.09 37.31 -27.52
CA PRO A 226 3.55 37.30 -27.65
C PRO A 226 4.26 36.90 -26.35
N ALA A 227 5.24 36.01 -26.53
CA ALA A 227 6.24 35.47 -25.61
C ALA A 227 6.48 36.19 -24.26
N PRO A 228 6.58 35.45 -23.13
CA PRO A 228 7.00 36.03 -21.87
C PRO A 228 8.51 36.28 -21.87
N ASN A 229 8.87 37.54 -21.69
CA ASN A 229 10.22 37.97 -21.34
C ASN A 229 10.57 37.38 -19.96
N LEU A 230 11.60 36.54 -19.89
CA LEU A 230 12.10 35.99 -18.63
C LEU A 230 12.75 37.14 -17.84
N ASP A 231 12.00 37.66 -16.86
CA ASP A 231 12.47 38.62 -15.86
C ASP A 231 13.57 38.00 -14.99
N THR A 232 14.79 38.00 -15.52
CA THR A 232 16.05 37.63 -14.82
C THR A 232 16.27 38.45 -13.54
N ALA A 233 15.65 39.63 -13.42
CA ALA A 233 15.66 40.45 -12.21
C ALA A 233 14.92 39.80 -11.03
N ASN A 234 13.82 39.08 -11.29
CA ASN A 234 13.03 38.43 -10.22
C ASN A 234 13.72 37.17 -9.70
N LEU A 235 14.47 36.45 -10.55
CA LEU A 235 15.23 35.27 -10.15
C LEU A 235 16.44 35.64 -9.29
N ALA A 236 17.17 36.71 -9.64
CA ALA A 236 18.30 37.19 -8.83
C ALA A 236 17.84 37.65 -7.44
N ALA A 237 16.73 38.39 -7.36
CA ALA A 237 16.15 38.82 -6.09
C ALA A 237 15.64 37.65 -5.22
N ALA A 238 15.12 36.58 -5.85
CA ALA A 238 14.69 35.37 -5.14
C ALA A 238 15.88 34.57 -4.59
N ILE A 239 16.97 34.46 -5.36
CA ILE A 239 18.20 33.78 -4.94
C ILE A 239 18.88 34.51 -3.77
N ASP A 240 18.93 35.85 -3.80
CA ASP A 240 19.51 36.62 -2.69
C ASP A 240 18.68 36.54 -1.40
N ARG A 241 17.34 36.49 -1.51
CA ARG A 241 16.46 36.23 -0.36
C ARG A 241 16.66 34.83 0.22
N LEU A 242 16.87 33.82 -0.63
CA LEU A 242 17.12 32.45 -0.17
C LEU A 242 18.45 32.37 0.60
N ARG A 243 19.50 32.98 0.07
CA ARG A 243 20.83 33.01 0.70
C ARG A 243 20.82 33.74 2.04
N SER A 244 20.11 34.87 2.15
CA SER A 244 19.96 35.61 3.41
C SER A 244 19.24 34.78 4.47
N THR A 245 18.17 34.08 4.10
CA THR A 245 17.38 33.26 5.03
C THR A 245 18.18 32.05 5.55
N VAL A 246 18.95 31.39 4.68
CA VAL A 246 19.79 30.24 5.09
C VAL A 246 20.89 30.67 6.07
N LEU A 247 21.52 31.82 5.85
CA LEU A 247 22.52 32.35 6.78
C LEU A 247 21.92 32.72 8.14
N GLN A 248 20.71 33.31 8.16
CA GLN A 248 20.03 33.65 9.41
C GLN A 248 19.62 32.40 10.21
N VAL A 249 19.07 31.37 9.54
CA VAL A 249 18.71 30.11 10.21
C VAL A 249 19.96 29.38 10.73
N GLY A 250 21.04 29.34 9.94
CA GLY A 250 22.31 28.75 10.37
C GLY A 250 22.91 29.48 11.57
N LEU A 251 22.85 30.81 11.60
CA LEU A 251 23.31 31.61 12.74
C LEU A 251 22.47 31.34 13.99
N CYS A 252 21.14 31.25 13.87
CA CYS A 252 20.25 30.94 14.98
C CYS A 252 20.52 29.54 15.57
N ILE A 253 20.78 28.54 14.73
CA ILE A 253 21.14 27.19 15.18
C ILE A 253 22.50 27.19 15.87
N ALA A 254 23.50 27.89 15.32
CA ALA A 254 24.82 27.99 15.93
C ALA A 254 24.75 28.68 17.31
N VAL A 255 23.97 29.76 17.45
CA VAL A 255 23.76 30.44 18.73
C VAL A 255 23.02 29.53 19.73
N ALA A 256 21.98 28.81 19.29
CA ALA A 256 21.26 27.87 20.15
C ALA A 256 22.17 26.74 20.66
N LEU A 257 23.06 26.23 19.82
CA LEU A 257 24.05 25.22 20.20
C LEU A 257 25.07 25.74 21.21
N VAL A 258 25.57 26.97 21.02
CA VAL A 258 26.50 27.60 21.98
C VAL A 258 25.81 27.87 23.32
N VAL A 259 24.58 28.35 23.33
CA VAL A 259 23.81 28.56 24.56
C VAL A 259 23.55 27.23 25.28
N SER A 260 23.23 26.16 24.54
CA SER A 260 23.02 24.82 25.12
C SER A 260 24.30 24.19 25.71
N TRP A 261 25.48 24.68 25.35
CA TRP A 261 26.76 24.21 25.89
C TRP A 261 27.12 24.89 27.22
N PHE A 262 26.57 26.08 27.49
CA PHE A 262 26.87 26.88 28.68
C PHE A 262 25.80 26.81 29.79
N VAL A 263 24.76 25.98 29.61
CA VAL A 263 23.70 25.70 30.60
C VAL A 263 23.88 24.30 31.18
#